data_AF-A0A8J9S1K7-F1
#
_entry.id   AF-A0A8J9S1K7-F1
#
_cell.length_a   1.000
_cell.length_b   1.000
_cell.length_c   1.000
_cell.angle_alpha   90.00
_cell.angle_beta   90.00
_cell.angle_gamma   90.00
#
_symmetry.space_group_name_H-M   'P 1'
#
loop_
_entity.id
_entity.type
_entity.pdbx_description
1 polymer ?
#
loop_
_entity_poly.entity_id
_entity_poly.type
_entity_poly.pdbx_seq_one_letter_code
_entity_poly.pdbx_strand_id
1 'polypeptide(L)'
;MTEVSLTIGSALLAFGPFLSLFGLLVYQKAQLVIVVTTAAFFFLLAAVTASLAWTIFHAIGLGGPLAALVPGVFFQFAFRCGFVALYHNVEQVIQNSMEKSDQRRRDVAHPEQGINSTDAPNARIEQNITQESDQWTEATKLRLQLNDASCGVAAGVGFGGMHVIMLYGTLWASQVGDSEGVLYQDACPQVPSLALSAVYAFLFSILDVFWMLFTFFGMRRRRMFHRGAQGEDEYVSVGAWFGNSRTGGNFALLLCLVTHSFAAVFTTADYFNHGCLISIPLTSGMVFVTAYLFWAGVGRIYMPPSQIAMVHGEAPAVSFHED
;
A
#
# COMPACT_ATOMS: atom_id res chain seq x y z
N MET A 1 35.59 -12.75 -11.52
CA MET A 1 34.48 -13.67 -11.16
C MET A 1 33.76 -13.25 -9.87
N THR A 2 34.47 -12.75 -8.85
CA THR A 2 33.87 -12.28 -7.58
C THR A 2 32.93 -11.08 -7.74
N GLU A 3 33.23 -10.19 -8.67
CA GLU A 3 32.45 -8.97 -8.94
C GLU A 3 31.05 -9.26 -9.48
N VAL A 4 30.94 -10.12 -10.51
CA VAL A 4 29.65 -10.52 -11.08
C VAL A 4 28.76 -11.19 -10.04
N SER A 5 29.33 -12.06 -9.19
CA SER A 5 28.60 -12.69 -8.09
C SER A 5 28.12 -11.67 -7.06
N LEU A 6 28.94 -10.68 -6.71
CA LEU A 6 28.58 -9.61 -5.79
C LEU A 6 27.44 -8.74 -6.36
N THR A 7 27.54 -8.37 -7.64
CA THR A 7 26.55 -7.51 -8.31
C THR A 7 25.20 -8.22 -8.45
N ILE A 8 25.20 -9.48 -8.91
CA ILE A 8 23.96 -10.26 -9.02
C ILE A 8 23.39 -10.56 -7.64
N GLY A 9 24.22 -10.95 -6.67
CA GLY A 9 23.78 -11.22 -5.30
C GLY A 9 23.15 -10.00 -4.64
N SER A 10 23.78 -8.83 -4.78
CA SER A 10 23.26 -7.56 -4.25
C SER A 10 21.98 -7.13 -4.97
N ALA A 11 21.89 -7.33 -6.29
CA ALA A 11 20.67 -7.04 -7.03
C ALA A 11 19.50 -7.94 -6.62
N LEU A 12 19.73 -9.24 -6.47
CA LEU A 12 18.72 -10.19 -5.98
C LEU A 12 18.29 -9.88 -4.55
N LEU A 13 19.21 -9.43 -3.70
CA LEU A 13 18.90 -9.01 -2.34
C LEU A 13 18.03 -7.75 -2.33
N ALA A 14 18.42 -6.72 -3.09
CA ALA A 14 17.69 -5.45 -3.17
C ALA A 14 16.28 -5.60 -3.77
N PHE A 15 16.17 -6.31 -4.91
CA PHE A 15 14.91 -6.47 -5.64
C PHE A 15 14.11 -7.70 -5.21
N GLY A 16 14.65 -8.59 -4.37
CA GLY A 16 14.03 -9.87 -4.00
C GLY A 16 12.61 -9.74 -3.41
N PRO A 17 12.38 -8.90 -2.37
CA PRO A 17 11.06 -8.69 -1.80
C PRO A 17 10.06 -8.15 -2.83
N PHE A 18 10.49 -7.19 -3.64
CA PHE A 18 9.67 -6.62 -4.70
C PHE A 18 9.29 -7.68 -5.75
N LEU A 19 10.27 -8.40 -6.31
CA LEU A 19 10.03 -9.40 -7.36
C LEU A 19 9.20 -10.57 -6.86
N SER A 20 9.42 -11.03 -5.64
CA SER A 20 8.64 -12.12 -5.04
C SER A 20 7.18 -11.71 -4.80
N LEU A 21 6.92 -10.55 -4.19
CA LEU A 21 5.55 -10.08 -3.97
C LEU A 21 4.85 -9.70 -5.28
N PHE A 22 5.57 -9.09 -6.22
CA PHE A 22 5.02 -8.74 -7.53
C PHE A 22 4.64 -10.00 -8.32
N GLY A 23 5.56 -10.97 -8.43
CA GLY A 23 5.32 -12.20 -9.18
C GLY A 23 4.26 -13.11 -8.55
N LEU A 24 4.27 -13.26 -7.22
CA LEU A 24 3.36 -14.18 -6.53
C LEU A 24 1.97 -13.59 -6.29
N LEU A 25 1.84 -12.29 -6.00
CA LEU A 25 0.57 -11.69 -5.60
C LEU A 25 0.00 -10.75 -6.67
N VAL A 26 0.81 -9.80 -7.15
CA VAL A 26 0.32 -8.73 -8.02
C VAL A 26 0.02 -9.26 -9.43
N TYR A 27 0.93 -10.04 -10.00
CA TYR A 27 0.85 -10.50 -11.40
C TYR A 27 -0.37 -11.40 -11.67
N GLN A 28 -0.95 -12.00 -10.63
CA GLN A 28 -2.13 -12.85 -10.74
C GLN A 28 -3.40 -12.08 -11.18
N LYS A 29 -3.45 -10.74 -10.96
CA LYS A 29 -4.62 -9.93 -11.30
C LYS A 29 -4.21 -8.60 -11.95
N ALA A 30 -4.70 -8.34 -13.16
CA ALA A 30 -4.42 -7.09 -13.90
C ALA A 30 -4.79 -5.82 -13.11
N GLN A 31 -5.84 -5.86 -12.28
CA GLN A 31 -6.23 -4.74 -11.42
C GLN A 31 -5.14 -4.40 -10.38
N LEU A 32 -4.49 -5.40 -9.77
CA LEU A 32 -3.41 -5.17 -8.81
C LEU A 32 -2.18 -4.56 -9.49
N VAL A 33 -1.92 -4.93 -10.75
CA VAL A 33 -0.85 -4.33 -11.56
C VAL A 33 -1.09 -2.84 -11.78
N ILE A 34 -2.34 -2.43 -12.06
CA ILE A 34 -2.71 -1.01 -12.19
C ILE A 34 -2.50 -0.27 -10.85
N VAL A 35 -2.83 -0.90 -9.73
CA VAL A 35 -2.61 -0.32 -8.39
C VAL A 35 -1.11 -0.14 -8.11
N VAL A 36 -0.27 -1.12 -8.45
CA VAL A 36 1.21 -1.02 -8.31
C VAL A 36 1.76 0.14 -9.13
N THR A 37 1.40 0.23 -10.43
CA THR A 37 1.96 1.24 -11.33
C THR A 37 1.52 2.65 -10.95
N THR A 38 0.27 2.82 -10.54
CA THR A 38 -0.23 4.11 -10.05
C THR A 38 0.40 4.51 -8.71
N ALA A 39 0.58 3.57 -7.77
CA ALA A 39 1.29 3.85 -6.52
C ALA A 39 2.76 4.25 -6.75
N ALA A 40 3.45 3.57 -7.67
CA ALA A 40 4.80 3.92 -8.11
C ALA A 40 4.88 5.33 -8.71
N PHE A 41 3.89 5.72 -9.52
CA PHE A 41 3.80 7.07 -10.05
C PHE A 41 3.62 8.14 -8.95
N PHE A 42 2.77 7.87 -7.94
CA PHE A 42 2.61 8.77 -6.80
C PHE A 42 3.89 8.91 -5.96
N PHE A 43 4.68 7.83 -5.84
CA PHE A 43 6.01 7.91 -5.21
C PHE A 43 6.94 8.86 -5.98
N LEU A 44 6.98 8.77 -7.31
CA LEU A 44 7.81 9.66 -8.14
C LEU A 44 7.38 11.13 -8.00
N LEU A 45 6.08 11.41 -7.98
CA LEU A 45 5.58 12.76 -7.71
C LEU A 45 6.01 13.27 -6.33
N ALA A 46 5.95 12.41 -5.31
CA ALA A 46 6.44 12.74 -3.97
C ALA A 46 7.94 13.03 -3.94
N ALA A 47 8.75 12.24 -4.67
CA ALA A 47 10.19 12.45 -4.76
C ALA A 47 10.54 13.76 -5.48
N VAL A 48 9.84 14.08 -6.57
CA VAL A 48 10.02 15.35 -7.30
C VAL A 48 9.66 16.54 -6.42
N THR A 49 8.52 16.50 -5.75
CA THR A 49 8.09 17.58 -4.84
C THR A 49 9.02 17.73 -3.65
N ALA A 50 9.51 16.63 -3.07
CA ALA A 50 10.53 16.66 -2.02
C ALA A 50 11.85 17.29 -2.50
N SER A 51 12.29 16.96 -3.71
CA SER A 51 13.50 17.53 -4.32
C SER A 51 13.36 19.05 -4.53
N LEU A 52 12.21 19.52 -5.02
CA LEU A 52 11.91 20.95 -5.14
C LEU A 52 11.85 21.66 -3.78
N ALA A 53 11.33 21.01 -2.74
CA ALA A 53 11.31 21.58 -1.40
C ALA A 53 12.72 21.66 -0.79
N TRP A 54 13.59 20.68 -1.07
CA TRP A 54 14.97 20.70 -0.62
C TRP A 54 15.78 21.87 -1.22
N THR A 55 15.59 22.21 -2.50
CA THR A 55 16.29 23.37 -3.10
C THR A 55 15.92 24.69 -2.41
N ILE A 56 14.67 24.83 -1.96
CA ILE A 56 14.22 25.99 -1.17
C ILE A 56 14.92 26.01 0.20
N PHE A 57 14.99 24.87 0.91
CA PHE A 57 15.67 24.79 2.20
C PHE A 57 17.17 25.07 2.09
N HIS A 58 17.80 24.57 1.03
CA HIS A 58 19.19 24.87 0.74
C HIS A 58 19.41 26.37 0.52
N ALA A 59 18.52 27.05 -0.22
CA ALA A 59 18.60 28.49 -0.44
C ALA A 59 18.47 29.34 0.84
N ILE A 60 17.79 28.83 1.87
CA ILE A 60 17.62 29.48 3.18
C ILE A 60 18.84 29.23 4.11
N GLY A 61 19.78 28.38 3.70
CA GLY A 61 20.99 28.05 4.46
C GLY A 61 20.85 26.84 5.40
N LEU A 62 19.76 26.05 5.28
CA LEU A 62 19.59 24.80 6.00
C LEU A 62 20.24 23.65 5.21
N GLY A 63 21.58 23.58 5.24
CA GLY A 63 22.39 22.70 4.37
C GLY A 63 22.73 21.30 4.90
N GLY A 64 21.89 20.66 5.73
CA GLY A 64 22.21 19.38 6.37
C GLY A 64 21.52 18.15 5.75
N PRO A 65 21.99 16.91 6.02
CA PRO A 65 21.29 15.68 5.65
C PRO A 65 19.86 15.63 6.18
N LEU A 66 19.65 16.15 7.40
CA LEU A 66 18.32 16.27 8.00
C LEU A 66 17.39 17.21 7.21
N ALA A 67 17.93 18.23 6.55
CA ALA A 67 17.14 19.16 5.74
C ALA A 67 16.63 18.52 4.44
N ALA A 68 17.30 17.49 3.91
CA ALA A 68 16.79 16.69 2.79
C ALA A 68 15.78 15.63 3.26
N LEU A 69 15.99 15.07 4.45
CA LEU A 69 15.17 14.02 5.02
C LEU A 69 13.75 14.50 5.36
N VAL A 70 13.63 15.62 6.05
CA VAL A 70 12.33 16.16 6.51
C VAL A 70 11.31 16.34 5.35
N PRO A 71 11.64 17.04 4.25
CA PRO A 71 10.71 17.16 3.13
C PRO A 71 10.47 15.81 2.45
N GLY A 72 11.49 14.96 2.33
CA GLY A 72 11.36 13.61 1.77
C GLY A 72 10.30 12.77 2.48
N VAL A 73 10.44 12.59 3.79
CA VAL A 73 9.49 11.80 4.61
C VAL A 73 8.10 12.42 4.59
N PHE A 74 7.99 13.75 4.72
CA PHE A 74 6.71 14.45 4.75
C PHE A 74 5.94 14.30 3.43
N PHE A 75 6.56 14.60 2.29
CA PHE A 75 5.88 14.50 0.99
C PHE A 75 5.57 13.05 0.63
N GLN A 76 6.49 12.10 0.88
CA GLN A 76 6.20 10.69 0.66
C GLN A 76 5.00 10.22 1.48
N PHE A 77 4.89 10.60 2.76
CA PHE A 77 3.73 10.29 3.59
C PHE A 77 2.45 10.97 3.10
N ALA A 78 2.52 12.24 2.72
CA ALA A 78 1.37 12.99 2.23
C ALA A 78 0.81 12.40 0.93
N PHE A 79 1.67 12.10 -0.05
CA PHE A 79 1.28 11.45 -1.31
C PHE A 79 0.78 10.02 -1.09
N ARG A 80 1.33 9.28 -0.11
CA ARG A 80 0.81 7.97 0.30
C ARG A 80 -0.64 8.08 0.78
N CYS A 81 -0.93 9.04 1.66
CA CYS A 81 -2.29 9.31 2.12
C CYS A 81 -3.21 9.78 0.96
N GLY A 82 -2.70 10.63 0.07
CA GLY A 82 -3.42 11.12 -1.10
C GLY A 82 -3.79 10.00 -2.09
N PHE A 83 -2.86 9.09 -2.36
CA PHE A 83 -3.08 7.90 -3.19
C PHE A 83 -4.19 7.04 -2.61
N VAL A 84 -4.13 6.71 -1.33
CA VAL A 84 -5.17 5.89 -0.66
C VAL A 84 -6.53 6.60 -0.62
N ALA A 85 -6.55 7.91 -0.42
CA ALA A 85 -7.78 8.69 -0.52
C ALA A 85 -8.39 8.62 -1.93
N LEU A 86 -7.56 8.75 -2.97
CA LEU A 86 -8.02 8.63 -4.35
C LEU A 86 -8.53 7.21 -4.64
N TYR A 87 -7.81 6.18 -4.19
CA TYR A 87 -8.23 4.79 -4.32
C TYR A 87 -9.64 4.56 -3.77
N HIS A 88 -9.89 4.97 -2.52
CA HIS A 88 -11.22 4.79 -1.92
C HIS A 88 -12.31 5.66 -2.57
N ASN A 89 -11.97 6.82 -3.15
CA ASN A 89 -12.94 7.59 -3.94
C ASN A 89 -13.34 6.83 -5.20
N VAL A 90 -12.38 6.25 -5.91
CA VAL A 90 -12.63 5.45 -7.11
C VAL A 90 -13.45 4.21 -6.76
N GLU A 91 -13.12 3.53 -5.66
CA GLU A 91 -13.87 2.38 -5.14
C GLU A 91 -15.36 2.74 -4.91
N GLN A 92 -15.64 3.85 -4.23
CA GLN A 92 -17.00 4.33 -3.98
C GLN A 92 -17.75 4.66 -5.28
N VAL A 93 -17.10 5.33 -6.23
CA VAL A 93 -17.71 5.67 -7.52
C VAL A 93 -18.07 4.39 -8.28
N ILE A 94 -17.19 3.40 -8.30
CA ILE A 94 -17.46 2.14 -8.98
C ILE A 94 -18.62 1.39 -8.31
N GLN A 95 -18.65 1.30 -6.97
CA GLN A 95 -19.75 0.67 -6.24
C GLN A 95 -21.10 1.32 -6.57
N ASN A 96 -21.17 2.65 -6.50
CA ASN A 96 -22.39 3.40 -6.85
C ASN A 96 -22.81 3.19 -8.31
N SER A 97 -21.84 3.11 -9.23
CA SER A 97 -22.13 2.82 -10.65
C SER A 97 -22.66 1.40 -10.86
N MET A 98 -22.17 0.43 -10.10
CA MET A 98 -22.65 -0.96 -10.16
C MET A 98 -24.08 -1.06 -9.61
N GLU A 99 -24.36 -0.50 -8.43
CA GLU A 99 -25.69 -0.49 -7.83
C GLU A 99 -26.74 0.17 -8.74
N LYS A 100 -26.36 1.28 -9.41
CA LYS A 100 -27.23 1.97 -10.36
C LYS A 100 -27.52 1.14 -11.62
N SER A 101 -26.54 0.38 -12.10
CA SER A 101 -26.73 -0.58 -13.21
C SER A 101 -27.67 -1.70 -12.80
N ASP A 102 -27.53 -2.22 -11.58
CA ASP A 102 -28.39 -3.29 -11.05
C ASP A 102 -29.83 -2.82 -10.83
N GLN A 103 -30.01 -1.59 -10.35
CA GLN A 103 -31.34 -1.00 -10.21
C GLN A 103 -32.02 -0.83 -11.56
N ARG A 104 -31.34 -0.26 -12.57
CA ARG A 104 -31.90 -0.12 -13.92
C ARG A 104 -32.31 -1.45 -14.53
N ARG A 105 -31.57 -2.52 -14.23
CA ARG A 105 -31.94 -3.87 -14.68
C ARG A 105 -33.20 -4.39 -13.99
N ARG A 106 -33.33 -4.19 -12.67
CA ARG A 106 -34.55 -4.55 -11.92
C ARG A 106 -35.78 -3.82 -12.45
N ASP A 107 -35.64 -2.54 -12.78
CA ASP A 107 -36.74 -1.73 -13.31
C ASP A 107 -37.19 -2.23 -14.71
N VAL A 108 -36.27 -2.76 -15.53
CA VAL A 108 -36.61 -3.37 -16.85
C VAL A 108 -37.21 -4.76 -16.70
N ALA A 109 -36.79 -5.55 -15.70
CA ALA A 109 -37.30 -6.90 -15.46
C ALA A 109 -38.71 -6.92 -14.86
N HIS A 110 -39.13 -5.85 -14.19
CA HIS A 110 -40.50 -5.63 -13.73
C HIS A 110 -41.12 -4.42 -14.42
N PRO A 111 -41.46 -4.51 -15.72
CA PRO A 111 -42.37 -3.53 -16.29
C PRO A 111 -43.68 -3.64 -15.51
N GLU A 112 -44.16 -2.53 -14.95
CA GLU A 112 -45.48 -2.46 -14.31
C GLU A 112 -46.48 -3.23 -15.17
N GLN A 113 -47.17 -4.19 -14.54
CA GLN A 113 -48.23 -5.00 -15.14
C GLN A 113 -49.32 -4.08 -15.69
N GLY A 114 -49.20 -3.74 -16.96
CA GLY A 114 -50.08 -2.79 -17.62
C GLY A 114 -50.20 -2.97 -19.12
N ILE A 115 -49.99 -4.18 -19.68
CA ILE A 115 -50.38 -4.50 -21.07
C ILE A 115 -50.85 -5.96 -21.19
N ASN A 116 -51.97 -6.12 -21.90
CA ASN A 116 -52.68 -7.35 -22.22
C ASN A 116 -51.80 -8.44 -22.85
N SER A 117 -52.04 -9.66 -22.40
CA SER A 117 -51.43 -10.93 -22.82
C SER A 117 -51.77 -11.32 -24.26
N THR A 118 -50.79 -11.28 -25.18
CA THR A 118 -50.82 -12.09 -26.43
C THR A 118 -49.48 -12.47 -27.08
N ASP A 119 -48.30 -12.28 -26.46
CA ASP A 119 -47.01 -12.64 -27.12
C ASP A 119 -46.08 -13.47 -26.22
N ALA A 120 -46.27 -14.79 -26.23
CA ALA A 120 -45.53 -15.76 -25.41
C ALA A 120 -44.10 -16.16 -25.88
N PRO A 121 -43.63 -15.97 -27.13
CA PRO A 121 -42.29 -16.45 -27.51
C PRO A 121 -41.13 -15.54 -27.08
N ASN A 122 -41.37 -14.25 -26.82
CA ASN A 122 -40.30 -13.29 -26.49
C ASN A 122 -39.84 -13.36 -25.02
N ALA A 123 -40.70 -13.79 -24.10
CA ALA A 123 -40.38 -13.86 -22.67
C ALA A 123 -39.22 -14.83 -22.34
N ARG A 124 -39.04 -15.89 -23.15
CA ARG A 124 -37.99 -16.89 -22.94
C ARG A 124 -36.60 -16.40 -23.35
N ILE A 125 -36.53 -15.52 -24.36
CA ILE A 125 -35.28 -14.91 -24.82
C ILE A 125 -34.81 -13.84 -23.82
N GLU A 126 -35.75 -13.05 -23.29
CA GLU A 126 -35.49 -12.00 -22.31
C GLU A 126 -35.00 -12.55 -20.96
N GLN A 127 -35.55 -13.69 -20.51
CA GLN A 127 -35.07 -14.41 -19.32
C GLN A 127 -33.65 -14.96 -19.46
N ASN A 128 -33.28 -15.46 -20.64
CA ASN A 128 -31.95 -16.02 -20.87
C ASN A 128 -30.88 -14.91 -20.91
N ILE A 129 -31.22 -13.75 -21.48
CA ILE A 129 -30.35 -12.56 -21.51
C ILE A 129 -30.16 -11.98 -20.10
N THR A 130 -31.22 -11.90 -19.28
CA THR A 130 -31.12 -11.42 -17.89
C THR A 130 -30.26 -12.35 -17.04
N GLN A 131 -30.46 -13.67 -17.14
CA GLN A 131 -29.69 -14.66 -16.38
C GLN A 131 -28.19 -14.64 -16.71
N GLU A 132 -27.83 -14.54 -18.00
CA GLU A 132 -26.43 -14.39 -18.42
C GLU A 132 -25.85 -13.08 -17.88
N SER A 133 -26.61 -11.99 -17.98
CA SER A 133 -26.18 -10.66 -17.53
C SER A 133 -25.96 -10.58 -16.01
N ASP A 134 -26.76 -11.28 -15.21
CA ASP A 134 -26.63 -11.33 -13.74
C ASP A 134 -25.40 -12.13 -13.33
N GLN A 135 -25.09 -13.21 -14.07
CA GLN A 135 -23.84 -13.95 -13.91
C GLN A 135 -22.62 -13.07 -14.18
N TRP A 136 -22.67 -12.20 -15.19
CA TRP A 136 -21.60 -11.23 -15.48
C TRP A 136 -21.48 -10.14 -14.40
N THR A 137 -22.58 -9.64 -13.85
CA THR A 137 -22.56 -8.65 -12.77
C THR A 137 -21.97 -9.24 -11.50
N GLU A 138 -22.40 -10.43 -11.09
CA GLU A 138 -21.89 -11.11 -9.90
C GLU A 138 -20.41 -11.50 -10.07
N ALA A 139 -20.00 -11.97 -11.25
CA ALA A 139 -18.59 -12.20 -11.56
C ALA A 139 -17.76 -10.90 -11.50
N THR A 140 -18.34 -9.77 -11.94
CA THR A 140 -17.68 -8.46 -11.87
C THR A 140 -17.59 -7.97 -10.43
N LYS A 141 -18.64 -8.16 -9.62
CA LYS A 141 -18.71 -7.82 -8.20
C LYS A 141 -17.73 -8.63 -7.36
N LEU A 142 -17.63 -9.93 -7.63
CA LEU A 142 -16.63 -10.82 -7.04
C LEU A 142 -15.20 -10.45 -7.46
N ARG A 143 -15.01 -9.94 -8.68
CA ARG A 143 -13.71 -9.42 -9.12
C ARG A 143 -13.38 -8.05 -8.54
N LEU A 144 -14.39 -7.22 -8.24
CA LEU A 144 -14.22 -5.86 -7.75
C LEU A 144 -14.14 -5.75 -6.23
N GLN A 145 -14.59 -6.77 -5.48
CA GLN A 145 -14.22 -6.99 -4.08
C GLN A 145 -12.74 -7.42 -4.00
N LEU A 146 -11.87 -6.55 -4.52
CA LEU A 146 -10.45 -6.64 -4.37
C LEU A 146 -10.17 -6.37 -2.90
N ASN A 147 -9.86 -7.43 -2.15
CA ASN A 147 -9.55 -7.36 -0.73
C ASN A 147 -8.58 -6.20 -0.49
N ASP A 148 -8.97 -5.23 0.34
CA ASP A 148 -8.15 -4.06 0.69
C ASP A 148 -6.74 -4.45 1.15
N ALA A 149 -6.56 -5.66 1.67
CA ALA A 149 -5.25 -6.16 2.05
C ALA A 149 -4.39 -6.41 0.81
N SER A 150 -4.97 -7.05 -0.22
CA SER A 150 -4.28 -7.26 -1.50
C SER A 150 -3.95 -5.95 -2.20
N CYS A 151 -4.85 -4.97 -2.15
CA CYS A 151 -4.62 -3.64 -2.70
C CYS A 151 -3.56 -2.87 -1.92
N GLY A 152 -3.59 -2.94 -0.59
CA GLY A 152 -2.58 -2.34 0.28
C GLY A 152 -1.19 -2.93 0.07
N VAL A 153 -1.08 -4.26 -0.05
CA VAL A 153 0.17 -4.94 -0.40
C VAL A 153 0.64 -4.51 -1.79
N ALA A 154 -0.25 -4.55 -2.80
CA ALA A 154 0.10 -4.14 -4.16
C ALA A 154 0.58 -2.68 -4.21
N ALA A 155 -0.15 -1.75 -3.61
CA ALA A 155 0.26 -0.35 -3.53
C ALA A 155 1.62 -0.20 -2.82
N GLY A 156 1.85 -0.98 -1.76
CA GLY A 156 3.11 -1.02 -1.02
C GLY A 156 4.28 -1.52 -1.86
N VAL A 157 4.05 -2.57 -2.66
CA VAL A 157 5.02 -3.09 -3.64
C VAL A 157 5.37 -2.03 -4.69
N GLY A 158 4.39 -1.25 -5.16
CA GLY A 158 4.66 -0.15 -6.09
C GLY A 158 5.50 0.98 -5.48
N PHE A 159 5.15 1.39 -4.26
CA PHE A 159 5.87 2.45 -3.53
C PHE A 159 7.29 1.99 -3.17
N GLY A 160 7.43 0.81 -2.57
CA GLY A 160 8.71 0.21 -2.19
C GLY A 160 9.57 -0.16 -3.39
N GLY A 161 8.98 -0.60 -4.50
CA GLY A 161 9.70 -0.88 -5.74
C GLY A 161 10.38 0.36 -6.30
N MET A 162 9.68 1.51 -6.34
CA MET A 162 10.30 2.76 -6.75
C MET A 162 11.32 3.28 -5.75
N HIS A 163 11.10 3.07 -4.46
CA HIS A 163 12.07 3.41 -3.42
C HIS A 163 13.38 2.62 -3.62
N VAL A 164 13.29 1.32 -3.87
CA VAL A 164 14.45 0.47 -4.21
C VAL A 164 15.17 0.96 -5.47
N ILE A 165 14.43 1.26 -6.54
CA ILE A 165 15.02 1.77 -7.79
C ILE A 165 15.77 3.09 -7.55
N MET A 166 15.20 4.02 -6.79
CA MET A 166 15.83 5.31 -6.50
C MET A 166 17.03 5.19 -5.56
N LEU A 167 16.98 4.27 -4.59
CA LEU A 167 18.04 4.10 -3.59
C LEU A 167 19.23 3.28 -4.11
N TYR A 168 18.97 2.22 -4.87
CA TYR A 168 19.96 1.24 -5.31
C TYR A 168 20.25 1.30 -6.82
N GLY A 169 19.29 1.70 -7.64
CA GLY A 169 19.37 1.57 -9.11
C GLY A 169 20.52 2.33 -9.75
N THR A 170 20.85 3.53 -9.27
CA THR A 170 21.97 4.33 -9.78
C THR A 170 23.33 3.73 -9.42
N LEU A 171 23.49 3.22 -8.20
CA LEU A 171 24.70 2.51 -7.75
C LEU A 171 24.89 1.17 -8.47
N TRP A 172 23.80 0.46 -8.72
CA TRP A 172 23.85 -0.76 -9.50
C TRP A 172 24.26 -0.49 -10.96
N ALA A 173 23.69 0.55 -11.57
CA ALA A 173 24.04 0.93 -12.94
C ALA A 173 25.52 1.33 -13.08
N SER A 174 26.10 2.03 -12.10
CA SER A 174 27.51 2.40 -12.15
C SER A 174 28.45 1.20 -12.01
N GLN A 175 28.09 0.20 -11.22
CA GLN A 175 28.89 -1.02 -11.01
C GLN A 175 28.77 -2.04 -12.15
N VAL A 176 27.68 -2.01 -12.94
CA VAL A 176 27.54 -2.89 -14.11
C VAL A 176 28.37 -2.39 -15.30
N GLY A 177 28.67 -1.09 -15.36
CA GLY A 177 29.38 -0.46 -16.48
C GLY A 177 30.90 -0.48 -16.38
N ASP A 178 31.46 -0.30 -15.19
CA ASP A 178 32.91 -0.21 -14.96
C ASP A 178 33.45 -1.45 -14.25
N SER A 179 34.39 -2.14 -14.89
CA SER A 179 35.13 -3.27 -14.31
C SER A 179 36.29 -2.85 -13.39
N GLU A 180 36.38 -1.57 -13.01
CA GLU A 180 37.53 -0.99 -12.30
C GLU A 180 37.35 -0.88 -10.78
N GLY A 181 36.68 -1.88 -10.19
CA GLY A 181 36.75 -2.14 -8.75
C GLY A 181 35.51 -1.79 -7.94
N VAL A 182 35.54 -2.21 -6.68
CA VAL A 182 34.41 -2.11 -5.76
C VAL A 182 34.51 -0.83 -4.94
N LEU A 183 33.43 -0.04 -4.93
CA LEU A 183 33.34 1.14 -4.08
C LEU A 183 33.07 0.71 -2.62
N TYR A 184 33.93 1.15 -1.72
CA TYR A 184 33.76 0.97 -0.28
C TYR A 184 33.28 2.28 0.36
N GLN A 185 32.50 2.16 1.42
CA GLN A 185 31.96 3.32 2.13
C GLN A 185 32.83 3.64 3.35
N ASP A 186 33.10 4.92 3.58
CA ASP A 186 33.94 5.37 4.71
C ASP A 186 33.38 4.94 6.07
N ALA A 187 32.05 4.84 6.18
CA ALA A 187 31.38 4.37 7.38
C ALA A 187 31.81 2.94 7.76
N CYS A 188 32.03 2.07 6.76
CA CYS A 188 32.35 0.66 6.96
C CYS A 188 33.26 0.14 5.83
N PRO A 189 34.60 0.30 5.98
CA PRO A 189 35.56 -0.02 4.92
C PRO A 189 35.64 -1.52 4.60
N GLN A 190 35.03 -2.38 5.41
CA GLN A 190 34.98 -3.84 5.19
C GLN A 190 33.79 -4.27 4.33
N VAL A 191 32.81 -3.40 4.09
CA VAL A 191 31.56 -3.74 3.40
C VAL A 191 31.45 -2.94 2.10
N PRO A 192 31.24 -3.60 0.94
CA PRO A 192 30.97 -2.91 -0.32
C PRO A 192 29.74 -2.01 -0.21
N SER A 193 29.81 -0.78 -0.73
CA SER A 193 28.68 0.15 -0.72
C SER A 193 27.46 -0.44 -1.46
N LEU A 194 27.70 -1.19 -2.53
CA LEU A 194 26.65 -1.90 -3.28
C LEU A 194 25.88 -2.88 -2.40
N ALA A 195 26.57 -3.67 -1.58
CA ALA A 195 25.95 -4.64 -0.68
C ALA A 195 25.18 -3.94 0.45
N LEU A 196 25.75 -2.86 1.01
CA LEU A 196 25.10 -2.06 2.03
C LEU A 196 23.80 -1.41 1.53
N SER A 197 23.84 -0.76 0.36
CA SER A 197 22.67 -0.16 -0.27
C SER A 197 21.61 -1.21 -0.64
N ALA A 198 22.02 -2.41 -1.04
CA ALA A 198 21.10 -3.52 -1.28
C ALA A 198 20.35 -3.93 0.00
N VAL A 199 21.04 -4.00 1.15
CA VAL A 199 20.42 -4.30 2.45
C VAL A 199 19.40 -3.23 2.84
N TYR A 200 19.73 -1.94 2.67
CA TYR A 200 18.75 -0.89 2.91
C TYR A 200 17.55 -0.97 1.97
N ALA A 201 17.79 -1.17 0.67
CA ALA A 201 16.73 -1.33 -0.31
C ALA A 201 15.77 -2.48 0.07
N PHE A 202 16.33 -3.63 0.48
CA PHE A 202 15.54 -4.75 1.00
C PHE A 202 14.68 -4.36 2.21
N LEU A 203 15.29 -3.72 3.22
CA LEU A 203 14.58 -3.32 4.45
C LEU A 203 13.49 -2.29 4.19
N PHE A 204 13.78 -1.22 3.43
CA PHE A 204 12.81 -0.19 3.07
C PHE A 204 11.69 -0.73 2.18
N SER A 205 11.98 -1.67 1.27
CA SER A 205 10.95 -2.33 0.45
C SER A 205 9.90 -3.02 1.31
N ILE A 206 10.33 -3.79 2.31
CA ILE A 206 9.42 -4.46 3.26
C ILE A 206 8.66 -3.42 4.09
N LEU A 207 9.37 -2.39 4.55
CA LEU A 207 8.79 -1.36 5.40
C LEU A 207 7.72 -0.53 4.67
N ASP A 208 7.94 -0.22 3.39
CA ASP A 208 6.96 0.44 2.51
C ASP A 208 5.67 -0.36 2.34
N VAL A 209 5.76 -1.70 2.29
CA VAL A 209 4.58 -2.57 2.28
C VAL A 209 3.77 -2.40 3.57
N PHE A 210 4.42 -2.48 4.73
CA PHE A 210 3.72 -2.29 6.01
C PHE A 210 3.17 -0.88 6.19
N TRP A 211 3.95 0.15 5.83
CA TRP A 211 3.48 1.52 5.86
C TRP A 211 2.27 1.76 4.99
N MET A 212 2.23 1.17 3.80
CA MET A 212 1.06 1.25 2.93
C MET A 212 -0.14 0.55 3.56
N LEU A 213 0.03 -0.64 4.14
CA LEU A 213 -1.04 -1.34 4.86
C LEU A 213 -1.60 -0.50 6.03
N PHE A 214 -0.73 0.13 6.82
CA PHE A 214 -1.16 1.07 7.86
C PHE A 214 -1.89 2.29 7.29
N THR A 215 -1.46 2.81 6.14
CA THR A 215 -2.15 3.94 5.49
C THR A 215 -3.52 3.55 4.97
N PHE A 216 -3.67 2.38 4.33
CA PHE A 216 -4.97 1.84 3.91
C PHE A 216 -5.90 1.69 5.10
N PHE A 217 -5.45 1.00 6.15
CA PHE A 217 -6.22 0.82 7.37
C PHE A 217 -6.63 2.18 7.99
N GLY A 218 -5.67 3.09 8.15
CA GLY A 218 -5.88 4.38 8.79
C GLY A 218 -6.85 5.29 8.03
N MET A 219 -6.68 5.39 6.71
CA MET A 219 -7.53 6.22 5.86
C MET A 219 -8.95 5.66 5.75
N ARG A 220 -9.11 4.33 5.68
CA ARG A 220 -10.42 3.69 5.61
C ARG A 220 -11.24 3.96 6.87
N ARG A 221 -10.64 3.77 8.06
CA ARG A 221 -11.31 4.05 9.35
C ARG A 221 -11.68 5.52 9.50
N ARG A 222 -10.86 6.45 8.98
CA ARG A 222 -11.22 7.89 8.97
C ARG A 222 -12.42 8.21 8.07
N ARG A 223 -12.74 7.37 7.09
CA ARG A 223 -13.92 7.54 6.25
C ARG A 223 -15.17 6.91 6.86
N MET A 224 -15.05 5.69 7.40
CA MET A 224 -16.19 4.98 7.97
C MET A 224 -16.73 5.65 9.25
N PHE A 225 -15.85 6.12 10.14
CA PHE A 225 -16.27 6.68 11.42
C PHE A 225 -16.30 8.21 11.36
N HIS A 226 -17.53 8.75 11.37
CA HIS A 226 -17.78 10.19 11.57
C HIS A 226 -17.32 10.63 12.96
N ARG A 227 -17.05 11.94 13.10
CA ARG A 227 -16.47 12.53 14.31
C ARG A 227 -17.45 12.36 15.48
N GLY A 228 -17.10 11.51 16.45
CA GLY A 228 -17.91 11.29 17.66
C GLY A 228 -18.51 9.89 17.79
N ALA A 229 -18.51 9.07 16.74
CA ALA A 229 -18.94 7.67 16.84
C ALA A 229 -17.81 6.82 17.45
N GLN A 230 -17.99 6.38 18.69
CA GLN A 230 -17.15 5.32 19.28
C GLN A 230 -17.74 3.97 18.90
N GLY A 231 -16.93 3.09 18.31
CA GLY A 231 -17.29 1.68 18.20
C GLY A 231 -17.25 1.06 19.59
N GLU A 232 -18.35 0.43 19.99
CA GLU A 232 -18.46 -0.38 21.20
C GLU A 232 -17.62 -1.66 21.03
N ASP A 233 -16.33 -1.60 21.29
CA ASP A 233 -15.50 -2.81 21.39
C ASP A 233 -14.59 -2.70 22.64
N GLU A 234 -15.14 -3.12 23.77
CA GLU A 234 -14.50 -3.17 25.08
C GLU A 234 -13.67 -4.46 25.23
N TYR A 235 -12.58 -4.60 24.46
CA TYR A 235 -11.59 -5.67 24.67
C TYR A 235 -10.20 -5.09 24.97
N VAL A 236 -9.73 -5.31 26.20
CA VAL A 236 -8.39 -4.92 26.67
C VAL A 236 -7.35 -5.94 26.20
N SER A 237 -7.00 -5.89 24.91
CA SER A 237 -5.88 -6.66 24.34
C SER A 237 -4.74 -5.74 23.91
N VAL A 238 -3.51 -6.26 23.89
CA VAL A 238 -2.41 -5.63 23.15
C VAL A 238 -2.88 -5.39 21.71
N GLY A 239 -2.85 -4.14 21.25
CA GLY A 239 -3.41 -3.74 19.95
C GLY A 239 -4.77 -3.03 20.01
N ALA A 240 -5.45 -2.96 21.17
CA ALA A 240 -6.73 -2.26 21.35
C ALA A 240 -6.67 -0.77 20.93
N TRP A 241 -5.46 -0.18 20.90
CA TRP A 241 -5.23 1.20 20.49
C TRP A 241 -5.55 1.45 19.01
N PHE A 242 -5.54 0.38 18.18
CA PHE A 242 -5.97 0.41 16.78
C PHE A 242 -7.47 0.13 16.59
N GLY A 243 -8.26 0.05 17.66
CA GLY A 243 -9.66 -0.38 17.64
C GLY A 243 -10.53 0.30 16.58
N ASN A 244 -11.73 -0.25 16.36
CA ASN A 244 -12.71 0.14 15.32
C ASN A 244 -13.24 1.58 15.47
N SER A 245 -12.37 2.56 15.29
CA SER A 245 -12.62 3.95 15.59
C SER A 245 -11.79 4.86 14.70
N ARG A 246 -12.22 6.12 14.59
CA ARG A 246 -11.46 7.17 13.91
C ARG A 246 -10.10 7.41 14.57
N THR A 247 -10.02 7.31 15.90
CA THR A 247 -8.78 7.50 16.67
C THR A 247 -7.78 6.38 16.38
N GLY A 248 -8.22 5.12 16.30
CA GLY A 248 -7.38 4.00 15.89
C GLY A 248 -6.81 4.18 14.47
N GLY A 249 -7.64 4.70 13.55
CA GLY A 249 -7.17 5.05 12.21
C GLY A 249 -6.13 6.18 12.19
N ASN A 250 -6.33 7.23 12.99
CA ASN A 250 -5.34 8.30 13.14
C ASN A 250 -4.04 7.80 13.77
N PHE A 251 -4.12 6.89 14.74
CA PHE A 251 -2.95 6.30 15.38
C PHE A 251 -2.14 5.44 14.40
N ALA A 252 -2.79 4.68 13.52
CA ALA A 252 -2.11 3.96 12.43
C ALA A 252 -1.35 4.89 11.48
N LEU A 253 -1.97 6.02 11.10
CA LEU A 253 -1.31 7.03 10.26
C LEU A 253 -0.13 7.69 10.98
N LEU A 254 -0.29 8.01 12.26
CA LEU A 254 0.79 8.57 13.09
C LEU A 254 1.94 7.57 13.23
N LEU A 255 1.64 6.29 13.48
CA LEU A 255 2.65 5.24 13.56
C LEU A 255 3.43 5.10 12.26
N CYS A 256 2.74 5.13 11.11
CA CYS A 256 3.37 5.14 9.80
C CYS A 256 4.34 6.33 9.64
N LEU A 257 3.91 7.54 9.99
CA LEU A 257 4.75 8.74 9.92
C LEU A 257 5.95 8.69 10.88
N VAL A 258 5.74 8.22 12.10
CA VAL A 258 6.78 8.15 13.15
C VAL A 258 7.82 7.09 12.79
N THR A 259 7.40 5.89 12.42
CA THR A 259 8.32 4.81 12.00
C THR A 259 9.07 5.16 10.72
N HIS A 260 8.44 5.90 9.79
CA HIS A 260 9.11 6.45 8.61
C HIS A 260 10.18 7.49 8.97
N SER A 261 9.85 8.43 9.84
CA SER A 261 10.81 9.41 10.34
C SER A 261 12.00 8.73 11.04
N PHE A 262 11.76 7.74 11.91
CA PHE A 262 12.84 7.02 12.59
C PHE A 262 13.70 6.20 11.64
N ALA A 263 13.11 5.46 10.71
CA ALA A 263 13.86 4.69 9.72
C ALA A 263 14.79 5.60 8.90
N ALA A 264 14.28 6.77 8.47
CA ALA A 264 15.08 7.74 7.75
C ALA A 264 16.17 8.38 8.64
N VAL A 265 15.92 8.62 9.93
CA VAL A 265 16.95 9.13 10.85
C VAL A 265 18.03 8.07 11.11
N PHE A 266 17.67 6.80 11.23
CA PHE A 266 18.64 5.73 11.45
C PHE A 266 19.61 5.56 10.29
N THR A 267 19.21 5.84 9.04
CA THR A 267 20.15 5.84 7.92
C THR A 267 21.15 6.99 7.98
N THR A 268 20.83 8.11 8.66
CA THR A 268 21.80 9.20 8.85
C THR A 268 22.97 8.81 9.77
N ALA A 269 22.84 7.72 10.54
CA ALA A 269 23.95 7.21 11.34
C ALA A 269 25.12 6.72 10.48
N ASP A 270 24.91 6.44 9.19
CA ASP A 270 25.98 6.13 8.23
C ASP A 270 26.93 7.31 7.98
N TYR A 271 26.61 8.51 8.46
CA TYR A 271 27.53 9.65 8.43
C TYR A 271 28.69 9.50 9.43
N PHE A 272 28.53 8.67 10.47
CA PHE A 272 29.56 8.45 11.49
C PHE A 272 30.50 7.29 11.13
N ASN A 273 31.73 7.33 11.67
CA ASN A 273 32.65 6.20 11.59
C ASN A 273 32.02 4.97 12.26
N HIS A 274 31.99 3.84 11.56
CA HIS A 274 31.28 2.62 11.96
C HIS A 274 29.76 2.75 12.02
N GLY A 275 29.19 3.74 11.32
CA GLY A 275 27.75 3.98 11.26
C GLY A 275 26.93 2.76 10.85
N CYS A 276 27.43 1.95 9.91
CA CYS A 276 26.70 0.77 9.41
C CYS A 276 26.43 -0.28 10.51
N LEU A 277 27.28 -0.35 11.55
CA LEU A 277 27.08 -1.28 12.68
C LEU A 277 25.90 -0.87 13.56
N ILE A 278 25.47 0.39 13.49
CA ILE A 278 24.37 0.94 14.28
C ILE A 278 23.11 1.05 13.42
N SER A 279 23.23 1.62 12.22
CA SER A 279 22.11 1.92 11.33
C SER A 279 21.39 0.66 10.81
N ILE A 280 22.13 -0.38 10.40
CA ILE A 280 21.56 -1.64 9.89
C ILE A 280 20.71 -2.35 10.97
N PRO A 281 21.23 -2.66 12.17
CA PRO A 281 20.42 -3.34 13.18
C PRO A 281 19.25 -2.48 13.68
N LEU A 282 19.40 -1.15 13.76
CA LEU A 282 18.29 -0.27 14.12
C LEU A 282 17.18 -0.26 13.05
N THR A 283 17.56 -0.18 11.77
CA THR A 283 16.60 -0.23 10.65
C THR A 283 15.93 -1.61 10.56
N SER A 284 16.69 -2.69 10.74
CA SER A 284 16.15 -4.05 10.80
C SER A 284 15.20 -4.23 11.99
N GLY A 285 15.58 -3.73 13.17
CA GLY A 285 14.73 -3.70 14.35
C GLY A 285 13.42 -2.93 14.10
N MET A 286 13.48 -1.80 13.39
CA MET A 286 12.30 -1.03 12.99
C MET A 286 11.37 -1.83 12.06
N VAL A 287 11.92 -2.62 11.13
CA VAL A 287 11.12 -3.54 10.30
C VAL A 287 10.40 -4.57 11.16
N PHE A 288 11.10 -5.24 12.07
CA PHE A 288 10.48 -6.24 12.94
C PHE A 288 9.43 -5.64 13.88
N VAL A 289 9.71 -4.48 14.48
CA VAL A 289 8.75 -3.76 15.33
C VAL A 289 7.51 -3.37 14.53
N THR A 290 7.68 -2.79 13.33
CA THR A 290 6.56 -2.38 12.49
C THR A 290 5.71 -3.58 12.05
N ALA A 291 6.35 -4.68 11.66
CA ALA A 291 5.67 -5.94 11.31
C ALA A 291 4.93 -6.55 12.52
N TYR A 292 5.56 -6.55 13.70
CA TYR A 292 4.94 -7.04 14.94
C TYR A 292 3.73 -6.19 15.33
N LEU A 293 3.84 -4.86 15.30
CA LEU A 293 2.73 -3.94 15.58
C LEU A 293 1.59 -4.14 14.59
N PHE A 294 1.91 -4.38 13.31
CA PHE A 294 0.91 -4.70 12.31
C PHE A 294 0.20 -6.01 12.67
N TRP A 295 0.92 -7.10 12.92
CA TRP A 295 0.32 -8.41 13.17
C TRP A 295 -0.46 -8.47 14.50
N ALA A 296 0.09 -7.88 15.57
CA ALA A 296 -0.51 -7.89 16.90
C ALA A 296 -1.74 -6.99 16.98
N GLY A 297 -1.75 -5.84 16.29
CA GLY A 297 -2.84 -4.87 16.34
C GLY A 297 -3.76 -4.93 15.13
N VAL A 298 -3.23 -4.52 13.97
CA VAL A 298 -4.03 -4.23 12.78
C VAL A 298 -4.44 -5.51 12.02
N GLY A 299 -3.59 -6.53 11.96
CA GLY A 299 -3.79 -7.72 11.14
C GLY A 299 -5.07 -8.49 11.46
N ARG A 300 -5.49 -8.49 12.73
CA ARG A 300 -6.75 -9.13 13.17
C ARG A 300 -8.00 -8.35 12.78
N ILE A 301 -7.90 -7.03 12.64
CA ILE A 301 -9.02 -6.09 12.44
C ILE A 301 -8.96 -5.46 11.03
N TYR A 302 -8.04 -5.93 10.18
CA TYR A 302 -7.76 -5.33 8.88
C TYR A 302 -8.95 -5.49 7.93
N MET A 303 -9.59 -6.66 7.92
CA MET A 303 -10.79 -6.89 7.12
C MET A 303 -12.04 -6.35 7.84
N PRO A 304 -12.91 -5.62 7.13
CA PRO A 304 -14.20 -5.24 7.69
C PRO A 304 -15.06 -6.49 7.96
N PRO A 305 -15.90 -6.48 9.00
CA PRO A 305 -16.74 -7.63 9.37
C PRO A 305 -17.64 -8.15 8.23
N SER A 306 -18.11 -7.25 7.36
CA SER A 306 -18.93 -7.63 6.20
C SER A 306 -18.18 -8.55 5.21
N GLN A 307 -16.88 -8.32 5.01
CA GLN A 307 -16.05 -9.19 4.17
C GLN A 307 -15.78 -10.54 4.85
N ILE A 308 -15.60 -10.54 6.17
CA ILE A 308 -15.41 -11.77 6.94
C ILE A 308 -16.68 -12.65 6.86
N ALA A 309 -17.87 -12.06 7.03
CA ALA A 309 -19.15 -12.77 6.90
C ALA A 309 -19.32 -13.41 5.51
N MET A 310 -18.98 -12.67 4.44
CA MET A 310 -19.01 -13.20 3.07
C MET A 310 -18.03 -14.36 2.86
N VAL A 311 -16.82 -14.30 3.43
CA VAL A 311 -15.85 -15.41 3.35
C VAL A 311 -16.34 -16.66 4.07
N HIS A 312 -17.06 -16.50 5.18
CA HIS A 312 -17.64 -17.60 5.93
C HIS A 312 -18.99 -18.09 5.40
N GLY A 313 -19.53 -17.47 4.34
CA GLY A 313 -20.85 -17.81 3.80
C GLY A 313 -22.01 -17.42 4.71
N GLU A 314 -21.75 -16.58 5.71
CA GLU A 314 -22.79 -16.01 6.57
C GLU A 314 -23.40 -14.80 5.87
N ALA A 315 -24.74 -14.77 5.76
CA ALA A 315 -25.43 -13.62 5.20
C ALA A 315 -25.10 -12.36 6.01
N PRO A 316 -24.70 -11.24 5.38
CA PRO A 316 -24.37 -10.03 6.12
C PRO A 316 -25.59 -9.58 6.92
N ALA A 317 -25.43 -9.43 8.24
CA ALA A 317 -26.46 -8.83 9.08
C ALA A 317 -26.67 -7.39 8.60
N VAL A 318 -27.74 -7.16 7.84
CA VAL A 318 -28.12 -5.83 7.38
C VAL A 318 -28.62 -5.07 8.60
N SER A 319 -27.73 -4.34 9.26
CA SER A 319 -28.14 -3.31 10.22
C SER A 319 -28.69 -2.14 9.41
N PHE A 320 -30.01 -2.13 9.20
CA PHE A 320 -30.68 -0.91 8.76
C PHE A 320 -30.48 0.14 9.84
N HIS A 321 -29.64 1.13 9.57
CA HIS A 321 -29.72 2.40 10.27
C HIS A 321 -30.96 3.10 9.72
N GLU A 322 -32.06 3.05 10.49
CA GLU A 322 -33.14 4.02 10.34
C GLU A 322 -32.59 5.37 10.79
N ASP A 323 -32.41 6.28 9.83
CA ASP A 323 -32.18 7.72 10.06
C ASP A 323 -33.48 8.41 10.49
#